data_AF-A0A9P5YPR1-F1
#
_entry.id   AF-A0A9P5YPR1-F1
#
_cell.length_a   1.000
_cell.length_b   1.000
_cell.length_c   1.000
_cell.angle_alpha   90.00
_cell.angle_beta   90.00
_cell.angle_gamma   90.00
#
_symmetry.space_group_name_H-M   'P 1'
#
loop_
_entity.id
_entity.type
_entity.pdbx_description
1 polymer ?
#
loop_
_entity_poly.entity_id
_entity_poly.type
_entity_poly.pdbx_seq_one_letter_code
_entity_poly.pdbx_strand_id
1 'polypeptide(L)'
;MTKDYSTVFQLPKDQLPIDKDSDKDAGLPWKIPPLRKSRDITKTLFGQRYLSVSIDEAHNFRNHGPKHLAALAILERAIVRDPMTGSPLQTSTKDLAAMGRLTGISHFFTRTAYEEEKEDIRALRRARKEMQDIADATDADAEGDTEQEDLVKSLQIKIAQRMQRQSEGHILRRTTASRNDMGTELVPLPPCETHYVYLDLTKRELAIITANGENLEETIGTANLSRKIITRGFYIEYRLSLIFARVDSKAPLPKITSLEEWAKIKSTKLDMAARLCRYFLSRDNLPLPTFANGTIIFPSIPSASKGEKLVKNCKIVVFTEFPSMITLFTNVFNLYGVKVLAVNGKMPFDKRASVIKKFRESSTHRVLALSSVGTTGINLSFCRIVIFLVCDYSLLFR
;
A
#
# COMPACT_ATOMS: atom_id res chain seq x y z
N MET A 1 31.66 -27.37 33.16
CA MET A 1 32.31 -27.10 31.85
C MET A 1 31.48 -26.08 31.10
N THR A 2 31.78 -24.80 31.31
CA THR A 2 31.24 -23.68 30.54
C THR A 2 31.83 -23.77 29.14
N LYS A 3 31.00 -24.08 28.14
CA LYS A 3 31.45 -24.06 26.74
C LYS A 3 31.79 -22.62 26.38
N ASP A 4 33.05 -22.39 26.08
CA ASP A 4 33.53 -21.11 25.55
C ASP A 4 33.02 -20.96 24.12
N TYR A 5 32.09 -20.02 23.91
CA TYR A 5 31.54 -19.67 22.60
C TYR A 5 32.34 -18.54 21.93
N SER A 6 33.46 -18.09 22.51
CA SER A 6 34.29 -17.00 21.97
C SER A 6 34.74 -17.24 20.51
N THR A 7 34.85 -18.51 20.11
CA THR A 7 35.22 -18.93 18.75
C THR A 7 34.06 -18.92 17.76
N VAL A 8 32.80 -19.00 18.20
CA VAL A 8 31.62 -18.82 17.32
C VAL A 8 31.45 -17.33 16.95
N PHE A 9 31.97 -16.42 17.78
CA PHE A 9 31.88 -14.97 17.60
C PHE A 9 33.11 -14.33 16.91
N GLN A 10 34.09 -15.13 16.47
CA GLN A 10 35.14 -14.65 15.59
C GLN A 10 34.64 -14.67 14.14
N LEU A 11 33.96 -13.60 13.74
CA LEU A 11 33.86 -13.28 12.32
C LEU A 11 35.29 -13.18 11.76
N PRO A 12 35.60 -13.77 10.59
CA PRO A 12 36.87 -13.55 9.93
C PRO A 12 37.08 -12.04 9.79
N LYS A 13 38.17 -11.52 10.38
CA LYS A 13 38.54 -10.11 10.26
C LYS A 13 38.92 -9.70 8.82
N ASP A 14 38.94 -10.66 7.89
CA ASP A 14 39.57 -10.52 6.58
C ASP A 14 38.62 -10.66 5.37
N GLN A 15 37.32 -10.35 5.49
CA GLN A 15 36.40 -10.38 4.33
C GLN A 15 35.41 -9.20 4.23
N LEU A 16 35.73 -8.04 4.78
CA LEU A 16 35.20 -6.79 4.23
C LEU A 16 36.39 -6.02 3.68
N PRO A 17 36.51 -5.82 2.36
CA PRO A 17 37.54 -4.94 1.84
C PRO A 17 37.27 -3.56 2.43
N ILE A 18 38.11 -3.13 3.35
CA ILE A 18 38.32 -1.71 3.62
C ILE A 18 39.05 -1.20 2.37
N ASP A 19 38.28 -1.00 1.31
CA ASP A 19 38.79 -0.53 0.04
C ASP A 19 39.28 0.90 0.27
N LYS A 20 40.57 1.14 0.02
CA LYS A 20 41.13 2.48 0.09
C LYS A 20 40.43 3.31 -0.98
N ASP A 21 39.66 4.30 -0.53
CA ASP A 21 38.80 5.15 -1.35
C ASP A 21 39.44 5.54 -2.69
N SER A 22 38.96 4.90 -3.76
CA SER A 22 39.05 5.46 -5.09
C SER A 22 37.79 6.32 -5.32
N ASP A 23 38.00 7.56 -5.75
CA ASP A 23 36.95 8.57 -5.99
C ASP A 23 35.94 8.14 -7.08
N LYS A 24 36.21 7.01 -7.77
CA LYS A 24 35.36 6.41 -8.81
C LYS A 24 34.11 5.70 -8.26
N ASP A 25 34.03 5.49 -6.95
CA ASP A 25 32.95 4.72 -6.29
C ASP A 25 31.96 5.57 -5.50
N ALA A 26 32.05 6.89 -5.64
CA ALA A 26 31.07 7.81 -5.06
C ALA A 26 29.67 7.54 -5.66
N GLY A 27 28.73 7.08 -4.83
CA GLY A 27 27.33 6.89 -5.22
C GLY A 27 26.87 5.43 -5.41
N LEU A 28 27.67 4.43 -5.05
CA LEU A 28 27.21 3.04 -5.01
C LEU A 28 26.13 2.83 -3.92
N PRO A 29 25.12 1.98 -4.16
CA PRO A 29 23.96 1.91 -3.27
C PRO A 29 24.22 1.28 -1.90
N TRP A 30 25.37 0.64 -1.71
CA TRP A 30 25.84 0.07 -0.44
C TRP A 30 27.01 0.84 0.18
N LYS A 31 27.51 1.92 -0.45
CA LYS A 31 28.60 2.72 0.11
C LYS A 31 28.06 3.61 1.23
N ILE A 32 28.28 3.20 2.47
CA ILE A 32 27.82 3.94 3.65
C ILE A 32 28.69 5.18 3.83
N PRO A 33 28.10 6.39 3.89
CA PRO A 33 28.87 7.59 4.13
C PRO A 33 29.50 7.56 5.53
N PRO A 34 30.66 8.20 5.73
CA PRO A 34 31.28 8.28 7.05
C PRO A 34 30.31 8.94 8.04
N LEU A 35 30.27 8.40 9.25
CA LEU A 35 29.41 8.95 10.29
C LEU A 35 29.84 10.38 10.61
N ARG A 36 28.86 11.28 10.77
CA ARG A 36 29.14 12.66 11.18
C ARG A 36 29.84 12.64 12.54
N LYS A 37 30.86 13.48 12.68
CA LYS A 37 31.57 13.70 13.96
C LYS A 37 30.58 14.29 14.97
N SER A 38 29.99 13.44 15.80
CA SER A 38 29.22 13.80 16.99
C SER A 38 30.15 13.86 18.20
N ARG A 39 29.79 14.64 19.23
CA ARG A 39 30.56 14.70 20.49
C ARG A 39 30.71 13.34 21.17
N ASP A 40 29.80 12.40 20.93
CA ASP A 40 29.90 11.04 21.45
C ASP A 40 29.14 10.04 20.56
N ILE A 41 29.85 9.47 19.58
CA ILE A 41 29.27 8.49 18.66
C ILE A 41 28.88 7.19 19.34
N THR A 42 29.57 6.85 20.44
CA THR A 42 29.35 5.60 21.19
C THR A 42 27.97 5.58 21.82
N LYS A 43 27.41 6.75 22.17
CA LYS A 43 26.04 6.87 22.68
C LYS A 43 24.94 6.81 21.63
N THR A 44 25.29 6.64 20.35
CA THR A 44 24.31 6.59 19.24
C THR A 44 24.11 5.16 18.76
N LEU A 45 22.99 4.89 18.09
CA LEU A 45 22.73 3.59 17.47
C LEU A 45 23.85 3.14 16.51
N PHE A 46 24.57 4.08 15.89
CA PHE A 46 25.62 3.82 14.92
C PHE A 46 27.01 3.59 15.55
N GLY A 47 27.17 3.83 16.86
CA GLY A 47 28.40 3.52 17.60
C GLY A 47 28.35 2.15 18.29
N GLN A 48 27.21 1.46 18.23
CA GLN A 48 26.97 0.19 18.91
C GLN A 48 27.20 -1.00 17.98
N ARG A 49 27.44 -2.18 18.58
CA ARG A 49 27.44 -3.49 17.90
C ARG A 49 26.27 -4.29 18.41
N TYR A 50 25.58 -4.98 17.50
CA TYR A 50 24.37 -5.72 17.82
C TYR A 50 24.58 -7.22 17.58
N LEU A 51 23.99 -8.04 18.43
CA LEU A 51 23.87 -9.48 18.14
C LEU A 51 22.91 -9.70 16.97
N SER A 52 21.74 -9.07 17.02
CA SER A 52 20.71 -9.19 15.99
C SER A 52 20.05 -7.84 15.74
N VAL A 53 19.66 -7.59 14.49
CA VAL A 53 18.83 -6.46 14.09
C VAL A 53 17.70 -6.98 13.21
N SER A 54 16.47 -6.80 13.69
CA SER A 54 15.25 -7.09 12.95
C SER A 54 14.62 -5.79 12.47
N ILE A 55 14.26 -5.72 11.19
CA ILE A 55 13.61 -4.56 10.58
C ILE A 55 12.23 -4.98 10.12
N ASP A 56 11.20 -4.59 10.87
CA ASP A 56 9.82 -4.77 10.45
C ASP A 56 9.44 -3.79 9.33
N GLU A 57 8.53 -4.22 8.46
CA GLU A 57 8.11 -3.52 7.25
C GLU A 57 9.29 -3.00 6.41
N ALA A 58 10.27 -3.89 6.17
CA ALA A 58 11.54 -3.59 5.49
C ALA A 58 11.36 -2.91 4.13
N HIS A 59 10.22 -3.10 3.45
CA HIS A 59 9.87 -2.41 2.21
C HIS A 59 9.93 -0.88 2.31
N ASN A 60 9.85 -0.31 3.52
CA ASN A 60 10.02 1.12 3.80
C ASN A 60 11.45 1.65 3.56
N PHE A 61 12.42 0.74 3.39
CA PHE A 61 13.83 1.00 3.18
C PHE A 61 14.31 0.56 1.79
N ARG A 62 13.39 0.29 0.85
CA ARG A 62 13.73 -0.22 -0.50
C ARG A 62 14.38 0.81 -1.43
N ASN A 63 14.14 2.10 -1.21
CA ASN A 63 14.65 3.16 -2.09
C ASN A 63 16.07 3.53 -1.68
N HIS A 64 17.01 3.51 -2.64
CA HIS A 64 18.34 4.05 -2.41
C HIS A 64 18.26 5.52 -1.95
N GLY A 65 19.00 5.84 -0.90
CA GLY A 65 19.02 7.15 -0.27
C GLY A 65 19.39 7.06 1.20
N PRO A 66 19.31 8.19 1.93
CA PRO A 66 19.77 8.27 3.33
C PRO A 66 19.09 7.25 4.25
N LYS A 67 17.80 6.97 4.03
CA LYS A 67 17.05 6.01 4.84
C LYS A 67 17.54 4.57 4.65
N HIS A 68 17.77 4.14 3.41
CA HIS A 68 18.31 2.81 3.10
C HIS A 68 19.74 2.67 3.63
N LEU A 69 20.59 3.67 3.39
CA LEU A 69 21.99 3.66 3.85
C LEU A 69 22.09 3.65 5.37
N ALA A 70 21.21 4.37 6.08
CA ALA A 70 21.14 4.30 7.54
C ALA A 70 20.78 2.91 8.05
N ALA A 71 19.82 2.22 7.40
CA ALA A 71 19.47 0.84 7.75
C ALA A 71 20.64 -0.12 7.48
N LEU A 72 21.31 -0.01 6.33
CA LEU A 72 22.50 -0.80 6.02
C LEU A 72 23.62 -0.58 7.05
N ALA A 73 23.86 0.66 7.46
CA ALA A 73 24.87 0.97 8.48
C ALA A 73 24.58 0.27 9.81
N ILE A 74 23.31 0.20 10.24
CA ILE A 74 22.94 -0.52 11.45
C ILE A 74 23.09 -2.04 11.26
N LEU A 75 22.68 -2.58 10.11
CA LEU A 75 22.76 -4.01 9.79
C LEU A 75 24.22 -4.50 9.64
N GLU A 76 25.12 -3.67 9.14
CA GLU A 76 26.56 -3.96 9.06
C GLU A 76 27.18 -4.19 10.46
N ARG A 77 26.58 -3.58 11.48
CA ARG A 77 26.99 -3.71 12.89
C ARG A 77 26.32 -4.88 13.60
N ALA A 78 25.46 -5.64 12.91
CA ALA A 78 24.73 -6.78 13.43
C ALA A 78 25.36 -8.11 12.96
N ILE A 79 25.35 -9.12 13.82
CA ILE A 79 25.74 -10.50 13.44
C ILE A 79 24.57 -11.15 12.68
N VAL A 80 23.36 -11.04 13.21
CA VAL A 80 22.13 -11.56 12.59
C VAL A 80 21.32 -10.41 12.00
N ARG A 81 20.93 -10.55 10.72
CA ARG A 81 20.14 -9.58 9.97
C ARG A 81 18.78 -10.20 9.63
N ASP A 82 17.71 -9.56 10.03
CA ASP A 82 16.35 -10.09 9.86
C ASP A 82 15.38 -9.02 9.31
N PRO A 83 15.47 -8.69 8.00
CA PRO A 83 14.49 -7.82 7.36
C PRO A 83 13.17 -8.58 7.13
N MET A 84 12.08 -8.09 7.71
CA MET A 84 10.76 -8.69 7.63
C MET A 84 9.81 -7.81 6.81
N THR A 85 9.09 -8.38 5.84
CA THR A 85 8.06 -7.66 5.07
C THR A 85 7.08 -8.62 4.41
N GLY A 86 5.78 -8.27 4.44
CA GLY A 86 4.76 -8.97 3.64
C GLY A 86 4.74 -8.56 2.16
N SER A 87 5.49 -7.52 1.79
CA SER A 87 5.51 -6.96 0.42
C SER A 87 6.94 -6.57 0.00
N PRO A 88 7.82 -7.53 -0.32
CA PRO A 88 9.21 -7.25 -0.70
C PRO A 88 9.34 -6.51 -2.03
N LEU A 89 8.40 -6.73 -2.96
CA LEU A 89 8.29 -6.06 -4.25
C LEU A 89 7.07 -5.15 -4.26
N GLN A 90 7.23 -3.85 -4.53
CA GLN A 90 6.10 -2.90 -4.60
C GLN A 90 5.97 -2.20 -5.95
N THR A 91 7.08 -1.70 -6.49
CA THR A 91 7.04 -0.78 -7.65
C THR A 91 7.84 -1.27 -8.84
N SER A 92 8.98 -1.92 -8.60
CA SER A 92 9.84 -2.41 -9.67
C SER A 92 10.87 -3.40 -9.14
N THR A 93 11.50 -4.15 -10.04
CA THR A 93 12.54 -5.14 -9.73
C THR A 93 13.72 -4.57 -8.93
N LYS A 94 14.00 -3.26 -9.01
CA LYS A 94 15.02 -2.59 -8.18
C LYS A 94 14.80 -2.75 -6.68
N ASP A 95 13.52 -2.90 -6.27
CA ASP A 95 13.15 -3.05 -4.86
C ASP A 95 13.75 -4.35 -4.30
N LEU A 96 13.92 -5.38 -5.13
CA LEU A 96 14.52 -6.66 -4.74
C LEU A 96 16.03 -6.54 -4.50
N ALA A 97 16.76 -5.79 -5.32
CA ALA A 97 18.18 -5.56 -5.10
C ALA A 97 18.43 -4.83 -3.77
N ALA A 98 17.56 -3.87 -3.43
CA ALA A 98 17.61 -3.20 -2.13
C ALA A 98 17.29 -4.16 -0.97
N MET A 99 16.26 -5.02 -1.11
CA MET A 99 15.97 -6.04 -0.09
C MET A 99 17.13 -7.03 0.07
N GLY A 100 17.77 -7.42 -1.03
CA GLY A 100 18.94 -8.30 -1.02
C GLY A 100 20.10 -7.70 -0.23
N ARG A 101 20.35 -6.38 -0.37
CA ARG A 101 21.32 -5.66 0.46
C ARG A 101 20.95 -5.65 1.95
N LEU A 102 19.68 -5.39 2.29
CA LEU A 102 19.24 -5.43 3.69
C LEU A 102 19.40 -6.83 4.30
N THR A 103 19.17 -7.86 3.50
CA THR A 103 19.33 -9.27 3.92
C THR A 103 20.82 -9.65 4.06
N GLY A 104 21.72 -8.92 3.40
CA GLY A 104 23.16 -9.20 3.42
C GLY A 104 23.63 -10.19 2.36
N ILE A 105 22.87 -10.38 1.29
CA ILE A 105 23.24 -11.27 0.19
C ILE A 105 24.38 -10.64 -0.61
N SER A 106 25.52 -11.33 -0.70
CA SER A 106 26.78 -10.82 -1.24
C SER A 106 26.68 -10.28 -2.66
N HIS A 107 25.94 -10.96 -3.56
CA HIS A 107 25.76 -10.54 -4.95
C HIS A 107 25.33 -9.07 -5.07
N PHE A 108 24.41 -8.60 -4.23
CA PHE A 108 23.86 -7.25 -4.32
C PHE A 108 24.78 -6.13 -3.80
N PHE A 109 25.99 -6.49 -3.33
CA PHE A 109 27.07 -5.56 -2.97
C PHE A 109 28.17 -5.50 -4.06
N THR A 110 27.96 -6.15 -5.20
CA THR A 110 28.94 -6.19 -6.30
C THR A 110 28.65 -5.15 -7.39
N ARG A 111 29.71 -4.70 -8.09
CA ARG A 111 29.55 -3.84 -9.27
C ARG A 111 28.73 -4.50 -10.36
N THR A 112 28.91 -5.81 -10.55
CA THR A 112 28.14 -6.62 -11.51
C THR A 112 26.64 -6.51 -11.27
N ALA A 113 26.17 -6.70 -10.04
CA ALA A 113 24.75 -6.57 -9.72
C ALA A 113 24.21 -5.14 -9.94
N TYR A 114 25.04 -4.12 -9.71
CA TYR A 114 24.67 -2.73 -9.96
C TYR A 114 24.59 -2.39 -11.45
N GLU A 115 25.49 -2.94 -12.26
CA GLU A 115 25.46 -2.81 -13.72
C GLU A 115 24.27 -3.56 -14.32
N GLU A 116 24.02 -4.80 -13.87
CA GLU A 116 22.82 -5.58 -14.20
C GLU A 116 21.54 -4.78 -13.92
N GLU A 117 21.42 -4.15 -12.75
CA GLU A 117 20.25 -3.33 -12.37
C GLU A 117 20.06 -2.14 -13.33
N LYS A 118 21.16 -1.47 -13.70
CA LYS A 118 21.13 -0.35 -14.65
C LYS A 118 20.73 -0.80 -16.05
N GLU A 119 21.24 -1.95 -16.50
CA GLU A 119 20.93 -2.53 -17.80
C GLU A 119 19.47 -2.97 -17.88
N ASP A 120 18.97 -3.65 -16.84
CA ASP A 120 17.56 -4.04 -16.73
C ASP A 120 16.63 -2.83 -16.85
N ILE A 121 16.93 -1.74 -16.13
CA ILE A 121 16.13 -0.51 -16.19
C ILE A 121 16.14 0.09 -17.60
N ARG A 122 17.29 0.10 -18.27
CA ARG A 122 17.42 0.59 -19.65
C ARG A 122 16.66 -0.31 -20.62
N ALA A 123 16.76 -1.63 -20.50
CA ALA A 123 16.07 -2.59 -21.34
C ALA A 123 14.55 -2.47 -21.20
N LEU A 124 14.05 -2.43 -19.96
CA LEU A 124 12.62 -2.23 -19.69
C LEU A 124 12.11 -0.88 -20.22
N ARG A 125 12.92 0.19 -20.12
CA ARG A 125 12.55 1.50 -20.66
C ARG A 125 12.50 1.50 -22.19
N ARG A 126 13.45 0.84 -22.86
CA ARG A 126 13.46 0.70 -24.33
C ARG A 126 12.25 -0.09 -24.80
N ALA A 127 11.99 -1.26 -24.21
CA ALA A 127 10.84 -2.09 -24.56
C ALA A 127 9.50 -1.35 -24.38
N ARG A 128 9.35 -0.56 -23.30
CA ARG A 128 8.16 0.28 -23.11
C ARG A 128 8.03 1.41 -24.13
N LYS A 129 9.15 2.00 -24.56
CA LYS A 129 9.14 3.06 -25.57
C LYS A 129 8.77 2.50 -26.94
N GLU A 130 9.34 1.36 -27.33
CA GLU A 130 8.98 0.67 -28.57
C GLU A 130 7.50 0.29 -28.59
N MET A 131 6.95 -0.19 -27.47
CA MET A 131 5.51 -0.45 -27.33
C MET A 131 4.68 0.82 -27.55
N GLN A 132 5.08 1.95 -26.96
CA GLN A 132 4.36 3.21 -27.13
C GLN A 132 4.46 3.74 -28.56
N ASP A 133 5.66 3.75 -29.15
CA ASP A 133 5.89 4.25 -30.51
C ASP A 133 5.07 3.44 -31.55
N ILE A 134 4.87 2.13 -31.32
CA ILE A 134 4.02 1.28 -32.17
C ILE A 134 2.54 1.60 -31.96
N ALA A 135 2.08 1.71 -30.70
CA ALA A 135 0.70 2.05 -30.39
C ALA A 135 0.29 3.38 -31.06
N ASP A 136 1.15 4.40 -30.95
CA ASP A 136 0.96 5.71 -31.56
C ASP A 136 0.97 5.65 -33.10
N ALA A 137 1.68 4.69 -33.72
CA ALA A 137 1.74 4.52 -35.16
C ALA A 137 0.56 3.73 -35.76
N THR A 138 -0.13 2.92 -34.95
CA THR A 138 -1.24 2.07 -35.41
C THR A 138 -2.63 2.71 -35.28
N ASP A 139 -2.76 3.90 -34.68
CA ASP A 139 -4.06 4.58 -34.40
C ASP A 139 -5.12 3.64 -33.80
N ALA A 140 -4.65 2.58 -33.14
CA ALA A 140 -5.47 1.51 -32.63
C ALA A 140 -5.58 1.70 -31.12
N ASP A 141 -6.76 2.11 -30.68
CA ASP A 141 -7.28 1.79 -29.33
C ASP A 141 -7.48 0.25 -29.27
N ALA A 142 -6.38 -0.49 -29.34
CA ALA A 142 -6.41 -1.95 -29.31
C ALA A 142 -6.52 -2.39 -27.84
N GLU A 143 -7.76 -2.43 -27.36
CA GLU A 143 -8.13 -3.37 -26.30
C GLU A 143 -7.86 -4.80 -26.81
N GLY A 144 -6.71 -5.37 -26.41
CA GLY A 144 -6.48 -6.81 -26.35
C GLY A 144 -5.64 -7.44 -27.48
N ASP A 145 -4.74 -8.33 -27.05
CA ASP A 145 -4.08 -9.44 -27.77
C ASP A 145 -2.84 -9.13 -28.67
N THR A 146 -1.69 -9.83 -28.59
CA THR A 146 -1.16 -10.81 -27.62
C THR A 146 0.37 -11.03 -27.71
N GLU A 147 1.17 -10.26 -28.48
CA GLU A 147 2.61 -10.57 -28.66
C GLU A 147 3.60 -9.52 -28.10
N GLN A 148 3.24 -8.22 -28.02
CA GLN A 148 4.17 -7.19 -27.55
C GLN A 148 4.14 -6.94 -26.03
N GLU A 149 3.00 -7.09 -25.35
CA GLU A 149 2.97 -7.12 -23.86
C GLU A 149 3.90 -8.23 -23.31
N ASP A 150 4.04 -9.30 -24.08
CA ASP A 150 4.91 -10.43 -23.77
C ASP A 150 6.41 -10.06 -23.78
N LEU A 151 6.85 -9.02 -24.51
CA LEU A 151 8.26 -8.63 -24.49
C LEU A 151 8.67 -7.99 -23.16
N VAL A 152 7.88 -7.01 -22.67
CA VAL A 152 8.15 -6.38 -21.37
C VAL A 152 7.99 -7.40 -20.26
N LYS A 153 6.94 -8.22 -20.31
CA LYS A 153 6.66 -9.26 -19.33
C LYS A 153 7.75 -10.34 -19.32
N SER A 154 8.21 -10.81 -20.47
CA SER A 154 9.29 -11.80 -20.57
C SER A 154 10.61 -11.26 -20.03
N LEU A 155 10.95 -9.98 -20.29
CA LEU A 155 12.10 -9.33 -19.68
C LEU A 155 11.96 -9.28 -18.15
N GLN A 156 10.80 -8.89 -17.63
CA GLN A 156 10.54 -8.88 -16.19
C GLN A 156 10.67 -10.27 -15.57
N ILE A 157 10.17 -11.32 -16.22
CA ILE A 157 10.29 -12.71 -15.78
C ILE A 157 11.77 -13.13 -15.73
N LYS A 158 12.55 -12.84 -16.79
CA LYS A 158 13.99 -13.14 -16.83
C LYS A 158 14.75 -12.47 -15.69
N ILE A 159 14.46 -11.19 -15.44
CA ILE A 159 15.04 -10.42 -14.33
C ILE A 159 14.66 -11.04 -12.98
N ALA A 160 13.38 -11.35 -12.78
CA ALA A 160 12.88 -11.94 -11.55
C ALA A 160 13.52 -13.31 -11.27
N GLN A 161 13.66 -14.17 -12.28
CA GLN A 161 14.33 -15.47 -12.16
C GLN A 161 15.82 -15.32 -11.85
N ARG A 162 16.51 -14.32 -12.41
CA ARG A 162 17.91 -14.01 -12.06
C ARG A 162 18.02 -13.62 -10.59
N MET A 163 17.16 -12.70 -10.13
CA MET A 163 17.15 -12.25 -8.73
C MET A 163 16.75 -13.36 -7.75
N GLN A 164 15.81 -14.23 -8.13
CA GLN A 164 15.39 -15.38 -7.33
C GLN A 164 16.54 -16.34 -7.09
N ARG A 165 17.31 -16.70 -8.13
CA ARG A 165 18.51 -17.55 -7.99
C ARG A 165 19.54 -16.94 -7.04
N GLN A 166 19.76 -15.63 -7.12
CA GLN A 166 20.70 -14.94 -6.23
C GLN A 166 20.20 -14.86 -4.77
N SER A 167 18.91 -15.11 -4.53
CA SER A 167 18.29 -15.01 -3.20
C SER A 167 17.92 -16.37 -2.60
N GLU A 168 18.33 -17.46 -3.25
CA GLU A 168 18.07 -18.82 -2.80
C GLU A 168 18.70 -19.06 -1.41
N GLY A 169 17.96 -19.75 -0.53
CA GLY A 169 18.41 -20.01 0.85
C GLY A 169 18.33 -18.82 1.81
N HIS A 170 18.00 -17.61 1.33
CA HIS A 170 17.95 -16.40 2.16
C HIS A 170 16.54 -15.87 2.44
N ILE A 171 15.52 -16.39 1.76
CA ILE A 171 14.14 -15.90 1.86
C ILE A 171 13.22 -17.02 2.34
N LEU A 172 12.44 -16.72 3.38
CA LEU A 172 11.32 -17.55 3.81
C LEU A 172 10.00 -16.86 3.46
N ARG A 173 9.18 -17.49 2.62
CA ARG A 173 7.82 -17.03 2.31
C ARG A 173 6.84 -18.17 2.52
N ARG A 174 5.79 -17.90 3.29
CA ARG A 174 4.60 -18.76 3.41
C ARG A 174 3.38 -18.00 2.91
N THR A 175 2.40 -18.74 2.42
CA THR A 175 1.11 -18.24 1.95
C THR A 175 -0.01 -18.86 2.79
N THR A 176 -1.24 -18.39 2.62
CA THR A 176 -2.43 -19.02 3.25
C THR A 176 -2.60 -20.48 2.83
N ALA A 177 -2.14 -20.83 1.62
CA ALA A 177 -2.13 -22.21 1.12
C ALA A 177 -0.97 -23.08 1.65
N SER A 178 -0.05 -22.52 2.46
CA SER A 178 1.04 -23.30 3.05
C SER A 178 0.50 -24.30 4.06
N ARG A 179 1.01 -25.54 4.00
CA ARG A 179 0.58 -26.65 4.85
C ARG A 179 1.68 -27.02 5.86
N ASN A 180 1.27 -27.58 6.99
CA ASN A 180 2.19 -28.22 7.93
C ASN A 180 2.65 -29.58 7.39
N ASP A 181 3.53 -30.23 8.15
CA ASP A 181 3.99 -31.60 7.95
C ASP A 181 2.86 -32.63 7.86
N MET A 182 1.72 -32.37 8.52
CA MET A 182 0.51 -33.20 8.48
C MET A 182 -0.41 -32.89 7.30
N GLY A 183 -0.02 -32.02 6.35
CA GLY A 183 -0.84 -31.64 5.20
C GLY A 183 -2.02 -30.72 5.51
N THR A 184 -2.14 -30.23 6.76
CA THR A 184 -3.16 -29.28 7.19
C THR A 184 -2.72 -27.85 6.90
N GLU A 185 -3.63 -26.99 6.46
CA GLU A 185 -3.34 -25.57 6.23
C GLU A 185 -2.84 -24.89 7.51
N LEU A 186 -1.78 -24.09 7.40
CA LEU A 186 -1.20 -23.36 8.53
C LEU A 186 -2.14 -22.28 9.06
N VAL A 187 -2.96 -21.68 8.18
CA VAL A 187 -3.93 -20.64 8.54
C VAL A 187 -5.23 -20.90 7.79
N PRO A 188 -6.17 -21.69 8.36
CA PRO A 188 -7.46 -21.95 7.74
C PRO A 188 -8.33 -20.70 7.80
N LEU A 189 -8.36 -19.93 6.71
CA LEU A 189 -9.20 -18.75 6.58
C LEU A 189 -10.46 -19.10 5.78
N PRO A 190 -11.64 -18.55 6.16
CA PRO A 190 -12.81 -18.62 5.30
C PRO A 190 -12.52 -17.92 3.96
N PRO A 191 -13.23 -18.30 2.88
CA PRO A 191 -13.06 -17.67 1.58
C PRO A 191 -13.29 -16.16 1.68
N CYS A 192 -12.39 -15.39 1.06
CA CYS A 192 -12.55 -13.95 0.90
C CYS A 192 -13.23 -13.70 -0.43
N GLU A 193 -14.44 -13.14 -0.41
CA GLU A 193 -15.16 -12.74 -1.60
C GLU A 193 -14.93 -11.26 -1.91
N THR A 194 -14.52 -10.97 -3.14
CA THR A 194 -14.36 -9.60 -3.64
C THR A 194 -15.50 -9.26 -4.57
N HIS A 195 -16.24 -8.20 -4.25
CA HIS A 195 -17.40 -7.74 -5.01
C HIS A 195 -17.11 -6.37 -5.63
N TYR A 196 -17.10 -6.29 -6.96
CA TYR A 196 -16.92 -5.03 -7.69
C TYR A 196 -18.26 -4.33 -7.87
N VAL A 197 -18.35 -3.10 -7.36
CA VAL A 197 -19.58 -2.32 -7.32
C VAL A 197 -19.48 -1.15 -8.29
N TYR A 198 -20.17 -1.26 -9.42
CA TYR A 198 -20.29 -0.21 -10.41
C TYR A 198 -21.49 0.68 -10.09
N LEU A 199 -21.27 1.99 -10.09
CA LEU A 199 -22.27 2.98 -9.67
C LEU A 199 -22.42 4.06 -10.74
N ASP A 200 -23.66 4.38 -11.09
CA ASP A 200 -23.97 5.48 -11.98
C ASP A 200 -23.94 6.80 -11.22
N LEU A 201 -23.02 7.68 -11.62
CA LEU A 201 -22.86 8.99 -11.00
C LEU A 201 -24.06 9.88 -11.28
N THR A 202 -24.35 10.79 -10.36
CA THR A 202 -25.36 11.82 -10.62
C THR A 202 -24.92 12.75 -11.75
N LYS A 203 -25.90 13.35 -12.46
CA LYS A 203 -25.62 14.36 -13.50
C LYS A 203 -24.71 15.49 -12.99
N ARG A 204 -24.89 15.91 -11.73
CA ARG A 204 -24.04 16.91 -11.06
C ARG A 204 -22.60 16.43 -10.93
N GLU A 205 -22.40 15.24 -10.39
CA GLU A 205 -21.05 14.67 -10.21
C GLU A 205 -20.35 14.54 -11.55
N LEU A 206 -21.04 13.98 -12.55
CA LEU A 206 -20.48 13.79 -13.89
C LEU A 206 -20.04 15.12 -14.50
N ALA A 207 -20.89 16.15 -14.48
CA ALA A 207 -20.56 17.47 -15.02
C ALA A 207 -19.30 18.08 -14.38
N ILE A 208 -19.17 17.97 -13.04
CA ILE A 208 -18.00 18.49 -12.33
C ILE A 208 -16.75 17.66 -12.62
N ILE A 209 -16.86 16.33 -12.64
CA ILE A 209 -15.74 15.43 -12.91
C ILE A 209 -15.22 15.63 -14.35
N THR A 210 -16.12 15.75 -15.32
CA THR A 210 -15.77 16.04 -16.72
C THR A 210 -15.07 17.39 -16.84
N ALA A 211 -15.62 18.46 -16.27
CA ALA A 211 -14.98 19.78 -16.29
C ALA A 211 -13.59 19.78 -15.62
N ASN A 212 -13.45 19.07 -14.49
CA ASN A 212 -12.16 18.91 -13.83
C ASN A 212 -11.18 18.07 -14.66
N GLY A 213 -11.68 17.13 -15.48
CA GLY A 213 -10.89 16.34 -16.44
C GLY A 213 -10.45 17.15 -17.66
N GLU A 214 -11.29 17.99 -18.22
CA GLU A 214 -10.94 18.87 -19.35
C GLU A 214 -9.86 19.89 -18.96
N ASN A 215 -10.02 20.53 -17.80
CA ASN A 215 -9.01 21.41 -17.22
C ASN A 215 -7.67 20.68 -16.99
N LEU A 216 -7.74 19.38 -16.68
CA LEU A 216 -6.59 18.52 -16.53
C LEU A 216 -5.88 18.34 -17.88
N GLU A 217 -6.60 17.94 -18.92
CA GLU A 217 -6.05 17.75 -20.27
C GLU A 217 -5.38 19.01 -20.82
N GLU A 218 -6.02 20.18 -20.65
CA GLU A 218 -5.46 21.47 -21.07
C GLU A 218 -4.15 21.79 -20.32
N THR A 219 -4.12 21.52 -19.01
CA THR A 219 -2.92 21.68 -18.20
C THR A 219 -1.79 20.72 -18.62
N ILE A 220 -2.11 19.48 -19.03
CA ILE A 220 -1.11 18.54 -19.58
C ILE A 220 -0.55 19.06 -20.88
N GLY A 221 -1.42 19.47 -21.80
CA GLY A 221 -1.01 19.99 -23.10
C GLY A 221 -0.01 21.13 -22.95
N THR A 222 -0.34 22.10 -22.11
CA THR A 222 0.53 23.27 -21.83
C THR A 222 1.81 22.91 -21.06
N ALA A 223 1.77 21.95 -20.13
CA ALA A 223 2.95 21.49 -19.38
C ALA A 223 3.94 20.70 -20.25
N ASN A 224 3.44 19.85 -21.15
CA ASN A 224 4.25 19.09 -22.10
C ASN A 224 4.96 20.03 -23.10
N LEU A 225 4.27 21.06 -23.58
CA LEU A 225 4.84 22.13 -24.41
C LEU A 225 5.96 22.89 -23.69
N SER A 226 5.87 23.04 -22.35
CA SER A 226 6.82 23.82 -21.55
C SER A 226 7.90 23.00 -20.82
N ARG A 227 8.03 21.69 -21.13
CA ARG A 227 8.98 20.74 -20.48
C ARG A 227 8.94 20.77 -18.94
N LYS A 228 7.83 21.19 -18.32
CA LYS A 228 7.68 21.20 -16.87
C LYS A 228 7.41 19.78 -16.38
N ILE A 229 8.19 19.34 -15.40
CA ILE A 229 8.04 18.01 -14.77
C ILE A 229 6.68 17.95 -14.08
N ILE A 230 5.77 17.13 -14.62
CA ILE A 230 4.43 16.91 -14.05
C ILE A 230 4.59 15.94 -12.86
N THR A 231 4.18 16.37 -11.67
CA THR A 231 4.30 15.56 -10.44
C THR A 231 3.03 14.73 -10.19
N ARG A 232 3.15 13.67 -9.37
CA ARG A 232 2.03 12.83 -8.90
C ARG A 232 0.85 13.60 -8.29
N GLY A 233 1.03 14.87 -7.92
CA GLY A 233 -0.03 15.74 -7.41
C GLY A 233 -1.15 16.06 -8.41
N PHE A 234 -0.93 15.73 -9.68
CA PHE A 234 -1.76 16.13 -10.80
C PHE A 234 -3.15 15.43 -10.85
N TYR A 235 -3.19 14.10 -10.78
CA TYR A 235 -4.46 13.35 -10.77
C TYR A 235 -5.20 13.39 -9.42
N ILE A 236 -4.61 14.02 -8.39
CA ILE A 236 -5.20 14.03 -7.05
C ILE A 236 -6.57 14.72 -7.07
N GLU A 237 -6.71 15.83 -7.77
CA GLU A 237 -7.98 16.58 -7.81
C GLU A 237 -9.09 15.80 -8.52
N TYR A 238 -8.76 15.18 -9.65
CA TYR A 238 -9.67 14.27 -10.35
C TYR A 238 -10.08 13.09 -9.46
N ARG A 239 -9.12 12.42 -8.81
CA ARG A 239 -9.41 11.29 -7.91
C ARG A 239 -10.21 11.68 -6.67
N LEU A 240 -9.97 12.88 -6.12
CA LEU A 240 -10.79 13.43 -5.04
C LEU A 240 -12.22 13.72 -5.51
N SER A 241 -12.40 14.16 -6.76
CA SER A 241 -13.72 14.39 -7.35
C SER A 241 -14.54 13.11 -7.47
N LEU A 242 -13.90 11.95 -7.65
CA LEU A 242 -14.55 10.63 -7.61
C LEU A 242 -15.06 10.25 -6.20
N ILE A 243 -14.51 10.83 -5.13
CA ILE A 243 -15.05 10.67 -3.77
C ILE A 243 -16.16 11.67 -3.53
N PHE A 244 -15.90 12.94 -3.81
CA PHE A 244 -16.84 14.02 -3.62
C PHE A 244 -16.54 15.14 -4.62
N ALA A 245 -17.40 15.24 -5.63
CA ALA A 245 -17.27 16.20 -6.71
C ALA A 245 -17.42 17.64 -6.18
N ARG A 246 -16.36 18.44 -6.37
CA ARG A 246 -16.30 19.86 -6.01
C ARG A 246 -15.81 20.67 -7.20
N VAL A 247 -16.47 21.80 -7.42
CA VAL A 247 -16.07 22.78 -8.44
C VAL A 247 -14.73 23.41 -8.05
N ASP A 248 -14.59 23.80 -6.78
CA ASP A 248 -13.32 24.26 -6.22
C ASP A 248 -12.73 23.18 -5.31
N SER A 249 -11.59 22.63 -5.72
CA SER A 249 -10.84 21.61 -4.96
C SER A 249 -10.27 22.16 -3.64
N LYS A 250 -10.04 23.48 -3.56
CA LYS A 250 -9.43 24.17 -2.42
C LYS A 250 -10.46 24.65 -1.40
N ALA A 251 -11.73 24.78 -1.81
CA ALA A 251 -12.82 25.14 -0.92
C ALA A 251 -12.91 24.18 0.28
N PRO A 252 -13.27 24.67 1.48
CA PRO A 252 -13.43 23.81 2.65
C PRO A 252 -14.51 22.74 2.42
N LEU A 253 -14.34 21.58 3.05
CA LEU A 253 -15.34 20.53 2.98
C LEU A 253 -16.64 20.99 3.65
N PRO A 254 -17.81 20.77 3.01
CA PRO A 254 -19.08 21.17 3.59
C PRO A 254 -19.38 20.33 4.83
N LYS A 255 -20.01 20.96 5.82
CA LYS A 255 -20.54 20.28 7.01
C LYS A 255 -22.04 20.12 6.81
N ILE A 256 -22.46 18.93 6.41
CA ILE A 256 -23.86 18.64 6.14
C ILE A 256 -24.57 18.29 7.46
N THR A 257 -25.78 18.83 7.64
CA THR A 257 -26.55 18.66 8.87
C THR A 257 -27.81 17.81 8.70
N SER A 258 -28.33 17.69 7.47
CA SER A 258 -29.54 16.91 7.19
C SER A 258 -29.40 16.05 5.93
N LEU A 259 -30.24 15.01 5.83
CA LEU A 259 -30.31 14.16 4.63
C LEU A 259 -30.86 14.93 3.41
N GLU A 260 -31.69 15.94 3.61
CA GLU A 260 -32.22 16.79 2.54
C GLU A 260 -31.13 17.68 1.94
N GLU A 261 -30.27 18.25 2.79
CA GLU A 261 -29.09 19.00 2.37
C GLU A 261 -28.12 18.07 1.63
N TRP A 262 -27.89 16.86 2.17
CA TRP A 262 -27.05 15.85 1.54
C TRP A 262 -27.54 15.50 0.14
N ALA A 263 -28.85 15.26 -0.04
CA ALA A 263 -29.43 14.84 -1.32
C ALA A 263 -29.12 15.80 -2.48
N LYS A 264 -29.00 17.11 -2.20
CA LYS A 264 -28.70 18.15 -3.20
C LYS A 264 -27.26 18.10 -3.70
N ILE A 265 -26.32 17.72 -2.83
CA ILE A 265 -24.88 17.72 -3.11
C ILE A 265 -24.25 16.32 -3.00
N LYS A 266 -25.07 15.27 -3.01
CA LYS A 266 -24.66 13.91 -2.66
C LYS A 266 -23.50 13.43 -3.54
N SER A 267 -22.61 12.66 -2.92
CA SER A 267 -21.69 11.76 -3.62
C SER A 267 -22.29 10.38 -3.69
N THR A 268 -22.38 9.81 -4.88
CA THR A 268 -22.95 8.47 -5.10
C THR A 268 -22.18 7.41 -4.33
N LYS A 269 -20.84 7.49 -4.29
CA LYS A 269 -20.00 6.53 -3.54
C LYS A 269 -20.16 6.65 -2.04
N LEU A 270 -20.14 7.87 -1.49
CA LEU A 270 -20.28 8.09 -0.04
C LEU A 270 -21.67 7.70 0.45
N ASP A 271 -22.70 8.05 -0.33
CA ASP A 271 -24.08 7.67 -0.07
C ASP A 271 -24.22 6.14 -0.02
N MET A 272 -23.70 5.47 -1.04
CA MET A 272 -23.76 4.03 -1.17
C MET A 272 -23.03 3.33 -0.02
N ALA A 273 -21.81 3.75 0.30
CA ALA A 273 -21.03 3.17 1.39
C ALA A 273 -21.71 3.34 2.75
N ALA A 274 -22.35 4.49 3.01
CA ALA A 274 -23.10 4.72 4.23
C ALA A 274 -24.33 3.80 4.32
N ARG A 275 -25.07 3.64 3.21
CA ARG A 275 -26.24 2.74 3.12
C ARG A 275 -25.84 1.27 3.28
N LEU A 276 -24.75 0.83 2.65
CA LEU A 276 -24.16 -0.50 2.81
C LEU A 276 -23.78 -0.77 4.26
N CYS A 277 -23.09 0.18 4.90
CA CYS A 277 -22.79 0.07 6.32
C CYS A 277 -24.07 -0.05 7.15
N ARG A 278 -25.07 0.82 6.93
CA ARG A 278 -26.35 0.75 7.64
C ARG A 278 -27.02 -0.61 7.49
N TYR A 279 -27.02 -1.17 6.27
CA TYR A 279 -27.57 -2.48 5.96
C TYR A 279 -26.84 -3.58 6.75
N PHE A 280 -25.53 -3.73 6.57
CA PHE A 280 -24.74 -4.77 7.24
C PHE A 280 -24.66 -4.63 8.77
N LEU A 281 -24.89 -3.43 9.29
CA LEU A 281 -24.96 -3.19 10.72
C LEU A 281 -26.33 -3.54 11.33
N SER A 282 -27.37 -3.69 10.51
CA SER A 282 -28.73 -3.95 11.02
C SER A 282 -28.88 -5.34 11.63
N ARG A 283 -28.25 -6.36 11.02
CA ARG A 283 -28.23 -7.76 11.46
C ARG A 283 -27.01 -8.46 10.86
N ASP A 284 -26.42 -9.40 11.58
CA ASP A 284 -25.36 -10.26 11.03
C ASP A 284 -25.96 -11.29 10.05
N ASN A 285 -25.12 -11.82 9.15
CA ASN A 285 -25.49 -12.85 8.15
C ASN A 285 -26.62 -12.44 7.18
N LEU A 286 -26.71 -11.15 6.87
CA LEU A 286 -27.61 -10.68 5.82
C LEU A 286 -27.15 -11.15 4.44
N PRO A 287 -28.09 -11.43 3.51
CA PRO A 287 -27.75 -11.69 2.12
C PRO A 287 -27.04 -10.47 1.52
N LEU A 288 -26.11 -10.73 0.61
CA LEU A 288 -25.39 -9.65 -0.07
C LEU A 288 -26.36 -8.85 -0.95
N PRO A 289 -26.25 -7.51 -0.97
CA PRO A 289 -26.99 -6.71 -1.93
C PRO A 289 -26.60 -7.05 -3.36
N THR A 290 -27.57 -7.04 -4.27
CA THR A 290 -27.33 -7.25 -5.69
C THR A 290 -27.20 -5.92 -6.42
N PHE A 291 -26.55 -5.93 -7.57
CA PHE A 291 -26.32 -4.75 -8.39
C PHE A 291 -27.04 -4.91 -9.72
N ALA A 292 -27.83 -3.91 -10.10
CA ALA A 292 -28.50 -3.85 -11.39
C ALA A 292 -28.56 -2.38 -11.84
N ASN A 293 -28.18 -2.13 -13.10
CA ASN A 293 -28.27 -0.81 -13.74
C ASN A 293 -27.62 0.31 -12.91
N GLY A 294 -26.35 0.12 -12.51
CA GLY A 294 -25.57 1.10 -11.74
C GLY A 294 -26.13 1.43 -10.36
N THR A 295 -27.13 0.68 -9.87
CA THR A 295 -27.80 0.88 -8.60
C THR A 295 -27.78 -0.40 -7.77
N ILE A 296 -27.75 -0.25 -6.45
CA ILE A 296 -27.83 -1.39 -5.52
C ILE A 296 -29.28 -1.72 -5.18
N ILE A 297 -29.57 -3.01 -5.11
CA ILE A 297 -30.84 -3.54 -4.63
C ILE A 297 -30.56 -4.21 -3.28
N PHE A 298 -31.13 -3.64 -2.22
CA PHE A 298 -31.03 -4.21 -0.87
C PHE A 298 -32.12 -5.27 -0.69
N PRO A 299 -31.75 -6.52 -0.33
CA PRO A 299 -32.71 -7.53 0.06
C PRO A 299 -33.56 -7.06 1.26
N SER A 300 -34.77 -7.61 1.36
CA SER A 300 -35.60 -7.39 2.55
C SER A 300 -34.88 -7.96 3.78
N ILE A 301 -34.81 -7.15 4.84
CA ILE A 301 -34.23 -7.58 6.10
C ILE A 301 -35.24 -8.55 6.74
N PRO A 302 -34.90 -9.82 6.98
CA PRO A 302 -35.81 -10.77 7.57
C PRO A 302 -36.25 -10.26 8.95
N SER A 303 -37.56 -10.25 9.22
CA SER A 303 -38.09 -9.91 10.54
C SER A 303 -37.55 -10.89 11.58
N ALA A 304 -37.22 -10.39 12.77
CA ALA A 304 -36.84 -11.27 13.87
C ALA A 304 -38.03 -12.16 14.24
N SER A 305 -37.81 -13.46 14.32
CA SER A 305 -38.81 -14.37 14.86
C SER A 305 -39.03 -14.05 16.35
N LYS A 306 -40.24 -14.34 16.90
CA LYS A 306 -40.54 -14.07 18.33
C LYS A 306 -39.50 -14.77 19.21
N GLY A 307 -38.69 -13.98 19.92
CA GLY A 307 -37.64 -14.47 20.83
C GLY A 307 -36.22 -14.51 20.24
N GLU A 308 -36.04 -14.22 18.95
CA GLU A 308 -34.71 -14.20 18.34
C GLU A 308 -33.92 -12.95 18.74
N LYS A 309 -32.77 -13.15 19.39
CA LYS A 309 -31.81 -12.08 19.63
C LYS A 309 -31.05 -11.77 18.35
N LEU A 310 -31.30 -10.61 17.77
CA LEU A 310 -30.54 -10.11 16.61
C LEU A 310 -29.07 -9.93 17.00
N VAL A 311 -28.20 -10.79 16.46
CA VAL A 311 -26.75 -10.68 16.62
C VAL A 311 -26.23 -9.53 15.74
N LYS A 312 -25.41 -8.65 16.33
CA LYS A 312 -24.89 -7.42 15.72
C LYS A 312 -23.40 -7.24 15.98
N ASN A 313 -22.62 -8.26 15.68
CA ASN A 313 -21.19 -8.29 15.93
C ASN A 313 -20.36 -7.88 14.70
N CYS A 314 -20.98 -7.73 13.52
CA CYS A 314 -20.28 -7.33 12.31
C CYS A 314 -19.50 -6.01 12.50
N LYS A 315 -18.21 -6.06 12.20
CA LYS A 315 -17.28 -4.92 12.20
C LYS A 315 -16.85 -4.64 10.76
N ILE A 316 -16.98 -3.37 10.38
CA ILE A 316 -16.73 -2.91 9.01
C ILE A 316 -15.54 -1.95 9.02
N VAL A 317 -14.62 -2.15 8.09
CA VAL A 317 -13.55 -1.20 7.78
C VAL A 317 -13.93 -0.46 6.51
N VAL A 318 -13.87 0.87 6.55
CA VAL A 318 -14.00 1.72 5.36
C VAL A 318 -12.63 2.30 5.08
N PHE A 319 -12.03 1.88 3.98
CA PHE A 319 -10.72 2.34 3.53
C PHE A 319 -10.87 3.47 2.51
N THR A 320 -10.04 4.51 2.68
CA THR A 320 -9.83 5.55 1.67
C THR A 320 -8.35 5.90 1.59
N GLU A 321 -7.82 6.09 0.38
CA GLU A 321 -6.45 6.60 0.25
C GLU A 321 -6.28 8.01 0.81
N PHE A 322 -7.34 8.84 0.77
CA PHE A 322 -7.27 10.26 1.07
C PHE A 322 -7.73 10.57 2.51
N PRO A 323 -6.81 10.81 3.47
CA PRO A 323 -7.18 11.06 4.87
C PRO A 323 -7.98 12.36 5.04
N SER A 324 -7.81 13.32 4.13
CA SER A 324 -8.54 14.60 4.13
C SER A 324 -10.06 14.42 4.00
N MET A 325 -10.51 13.32 3.37
CA MET A 325 -11.93 13.04 3.18
C MET A 325 -12.59 12.35 4.39
N ILE A 326 -11.80 11.92 5.39
CA ILE A 326 -12.33 11.20 6.57
C ILE A 326 -13.38 12.01 7.31
N THR A 327 -13.16 13.31 7.46
CA THR A 327 -14.10 14.21 8.14
C THR A 327 -15.44 14.25 7.41
N LEU A 328 -15.42 14.35 6.07
CA LEU A 328 -16.64 14.42 5.26
C LEU A 328 -17.44 13.12 5.35
N PHE A 329 -16.82 11.95 5.10
CA PHE A 329 -17.62 10.72 5.15
C PHE A 329 -18.05 10.37 6.57
N THR A 330 -17.29 10.73 7.60
CA THR A 330 -17.76 10.58 9.00
C THR A 330 -19.03 11.43 9.23
N ASN A 331 -19.06 12.66 8.71
CA ASN A 331 -20.24 13.51 8.76
C ASN A 331 -21.43 12.87 8.02
N VAL A 332 -21.24 12.42 6.77
CA VAL A 332 -22.28 11.76 5.97
C VAL A 332 -22.79 10.47 6.63
N PHE A 333 -21.90 9.61 7.12
CA PHE A 333 -22.29 8.34 7.76
C PHE A 333 -23.12 8.58 9.02
N ASN A 334 -22.82 9.64 9.79
CA ASN A 334 -23.62 10.02 10.94
C ASN A 334 -25.05 10.44 10.55
N LEU A 335 -25.27 11.05 9.38
CA LEU A 335 -26.63 11.35 8.86
C LEU A 335 -27.44 10.07 8.64
N TYR A 336 -26.76 8.96 8.30
CA TYR A 336 -27.35 7.64 8.14
C TYR A 336 -27.46 6.83 9.46
N GLY A 337 -27.12 7.45 10.60
CA GLY A 337 -27.11 6.79 11.91
C GLY A 337 -25.92 5.84 12.13
N VAL A 338 -24.89 5.92 11.29
CA VAL A 338 -23.70 5.07 11.35
C VAL A 338 -22.57 5.80 12.06
N LYS A 339 -22.23 5.34 13.27
CA LYS A 339 -21.12 5.90 14.07
C LYS A 339 -19.78 5.36 13.58
N VAL A 340 -18.93 6.26 13.09
CA VAL A 340 -17.60 5.92 12.55
C VAL A 340 -16.50 6.36 13.52
N LEU A 341 -15.58 5.45 13.83
CA LEU A 341 -14.30 5.76 14.44
C LEU A 341 -13.26 6.00 13.35
N ALA A 342 -12.28 6.85 13.59
CA ALA A 342 -11.23 7.12 12.60
C ALA A 342 -9.83 6.97 13.19
N VAL A 343 -8.96 6.35 12.39
CA VAL A 343 -7.52 6.33 12.63
C VAL A 343 -6.83 7.05 11.49
N ASN A 344 -6.09 8.11 11.82
CA ASN A 344 -5.26 8.85 10.87
C ASN A 344 -3.78 8.76 11.26
N GLY A 345 -2.90 8.99 10.28
CA GLY A 345 -1.44 8.90 10.48
C GLY A 345 -0.85 9.92 11.46
N LYS A 346 -1.58 11.00 11.78
CA LYS A 346 -1.16 12.03 12.72
C LYS A 346 -1.55 11.71 14.17
N MET A 347 -2.32 10.65 14.41
CA MET A 347 -2.72 10.26 15.76
C MET A 347 -1.54 9.65 16.53
N PRO A 348 -1.29 10.10 17.78
CA PRO A 348 -0.34 9.46 18.69
C PRO A 348 -0.68 7.97 18.91
N PHE A 349 0.34 7.18 19.25
CA PHE A 349 0.23 5.73 19.42
C PHE A 349 -0.85 5.34 20.43
N ASP A 350 -0.87 5.94 21.62
CA ASP A 350 -1.84 5.62 22.68
C ASP A 350 -3.29 5.95 22.26
N LYS A 351 -3.46 7.06 21.54
CA LYS A 351 -4.76 7.45 20.99
C LYS A 351 -5.23 6.48 19.91
N ARG A 352 -4.31 5.98 19.08
CA ARG A 352 -4.60 4.95 18.08
C ARG A 352 -5.03 3.64 18.77
N ALA A 353 -4.26 3.18 19.75
CA ALA A 353 -4.55 1.97 20.50
C ALA A 353 -5.91 2.03 21.20
N SER A 354 -6.24 3.15 21.85
CA SER A 354 -7.56 3.35 22.49
C SER A 354 -8.72 3.37 21.50
N VAL A 355 -8.55 3.96 20.30
CA VAL A 355 -9.57 3.92 19.25
C VAL A 355 -9.78 2.50 18.72
N ILE A 356 -8.71 1.73 18.49
CA ILE A 356 -8.81 0.33 18.07
C ILE A 356 -9.45 -0.54 19.15
N LYS A 357 -9.11 -0.33 20.42
CA LYS A 357 -9.75 -1.00 21.56
C LYS A 357 -11.24 -0.71 21.60
N LYS A 358 -11.63 0.58 21.51
CA LYS A 358 -13.04 1.00 21.44
C LYS A 358 -13.76 0.38 20.24
N PHE A 359 -13.10 0.32 19.09
CA PHE A 359 -13.64 -0.31 17.90
C PHE A 359 -13.85 -1.82 18.08
N ARG A 360 -12.94 -2.53 18.74
CA ARG A 360 -13.09 -3.97 19.03
C ARG A 360 -14.24 -4.23 20.00
N GLU A 361 -14.31 -3.49 21.09
CA GLU A 361 -15.20 -3.77 22.23
C GLU A 361 -16.61 -3.18 22.09
N SER A 362 -16.80 -2.09 21.34
CA SER A 362 -18.08 -1.36 21.33
C SER A 362 -19.16 -2.04 20.48
N SER A 363 -20.33 -2.28 21.04
CA SER A 363 -21.53 -2.71 20.28
C SER A 363 -22.10 -1.61 19.38
N THR A 364 -21.80 -0.34 19.66
CA THR A 364 -22.34 0.82 18.94
C THR A 364 -21.40 1.38 17.88
N HIS A 365 -20.08 1.34 18.12
CA HIS A 365 -19.08 1.82 17.17
C HIS A 365 -18.51 0.64 16.40
N ARG A 366 -19.16 0.31 15.29
CA ARG A 366 -18.88 -0.89 14.47
C ARG A 366 -18.32 -0.58 13.09
N VAL A 367 -18.01 0.69 12.82
CA VAL A 367 -17.33 1.12 11.58
C VAL A 367 -16.03 1.84 11.92
N LEU A 368 -14.95 1.46 11.25
CA LEU A 368 -13.63 2.08 11.34
C LEU A 368 -13.21 2.67 10.00
N ALA A 369 -12.96 3.97 9.97
CA ALA A 369 -12.30 4.70 8.91
C ALA A 369 -10.78 4.50 8.98
N LEU A 370 -10.20 3.94 7.92
CA LEU A 370 -8.76 3.81 7.75
C LEU A 370 -8.27 4.57 6.52
N SER A 371 -7.06 5.11 6.63
CA SER A 371 -6.31 5.62 5.50
C SER A 371 -5.07 4.80 5.22
N SER A 372 -4.41 5.05 4.09
CA SER A 372 -3.12 4.44 3.72
C SER A 372 -2.05 4.54 4.81
N VAL A 373 -2.11 5.54 5.70
CA VAL A 373 -1.17 5.73 6.81
C VAL A 373 -1.55 4.89 8.06
N GLY A 374 -2.70 4.21 8.04
CA GLY A 374 -3.23 3.42 9.15
C GLY A 374 -3.32 1.92 8.87
N THR A 375 -2.77 1.42 7.77
CA THR A 375 -2.84 -0.01 7.40
C THR A 375 -1.73 -0.86 7.99
N THR A 376 -0.56 -0.28 8.28
CA THR A 376 0.58 -1.02 8.82
C THR A 376 0.48 -1.19 10.34
N GLY A 377 0.79 -2.41 10.81
CA GLY A 377 0.89 -2.73 12.24
C GLY A 377 -0.43 -2.73 13.02
N ILE A 378 -1.59 -2.84 12.37
CA ILE A 378 -2.90 -2.97 13.06
C ILE A 378 -3.50 -4.36 12.81
N ASN A 379 -3.78 -5.09 13.89
CA ASN A 379 -4.49 -6.36 13.82
C ASN A 379 -6.01 -6.16 13.82
N LEU A 380 -6.63 -6.36 12.65
CA LEU A 380 -8.07 -6.23 12.40
C LEU A 380 -8.72 -7.57 12.02
N SER A 381 -8.16 -8.70 12.45
CA SER A 381 -8.68 -10.06 12.18
C SER A 381 -10.13 -10.29 12.61
N PHE A 382 -10.66 -9.46 13.50
CA PHE A 382 -12.05 -9.50 13.96
C PHE A 382 -13.04 -8.75 13.03
N CYS A 383 -12.54 -8.10 11.96
CA CYS A 383 -13.38 -7.43 10.97
C CYS A 383 -13.89 -8.42 9.93
N ARG A 384 -15.15 -8.25 9.53
CA ARG A 384 -15.81 -9.14 8.56
C ARG A 384 -15.93 -8.54 7.17
N ILE A 385 -16.02 -7.20 7.08
CA ILE A 385 -16.27 -6.50 5.82
C ILE A 385 -15.26 -5.37 5.68
N VAL A 386 -14.68 -5.24 4.48
CA VAL A 386 -13.85 -4.10 4.09
C VAL A 386 -14.49 -3.45 2.87
N ILE A 387 -14.78 -2.16 2.97
CA ILE A 387 -15.31 -1.34 1.87
C ILE A 387 -14.21 -0.39 1.43
N PHE A 388 -13.82 -0.47 0.16
CA PHE A 388 -12.86 0.44 -0.44
C PHE A 388 -13.60 1.57 -1.15
N LEU A 389 -13.44 2.82 -0.69
CA LEU A 389 -14.03 4.00 -1.34
C LEU A 389 -13.21 4.43 -2.56
N VAL A 390 -11.88 4.52 -2.36
CA VAL A 390 -10.89 4.76 -3.40
C VAL A 390 -9.62 3.99 -3.05
N CYS A 391 -9.16 3.18 -4.00
CA CYS A 391 -7.93 2.40 -3.92
C CYS A 391 -6.77 3.14 -4.56
N ASP A 392 -5.57 2.87 -4.03
CA ASP A 392 -4.31 3.21 -4.68
C ASP A 392 -4.10 2.34 -5.92
N TYR A 393 -3.35 2.86 -6.90
CA TYR A 393 -2.93 2.15 -8.12
C TYR A 393 -2.21 0.83 -7.79
N SER A 394 -1.56 0.75 -6.62
CA SER A 394 -0.82 -0.43 -6.17
C SER A 394 -1.70 -1.59 -5.67
N LEU A 395 -2.96 -1.32 -5.27
CA LEU A 395 -3.88 -2.33 -4.72
C LEU A 395 -4.75 -3.01 -5.79
N LEU A 396 -4.90 -2.39 -6.96
CA LEU A 396 -5.71 -2.91 -8.07
C LEU A 396 -5.03 -4.08 -8.84
N PHE A 397 -3.74 -4.34 -8.59
CA PHE A 397 -2.94 -5.36 -9.30
C PHE A 397 -2.54 -6.55 -8.40
N ARG A 398 -3.42 -7.00 -7.49
CA ARG A 398 -3.20 -8.23 -6.72
C ARG A 398 -4.29 -9.24 -6.89
#